data_AF-A0A3P8EWQ0-F1
#
_entry.id   AF-A0A3P8EWQ0-F1
#
_cell.length_a   1.000
_cell.length_b   1.000
_cell.length_c   1.000
_cell.angle_alpha   90.00
_cell.angle_beta   90.00
_cell.angle_gamma   90.00
#
_symmetry.space_group_name_H-M   'P 1'
#
loop_
_entity.id
_entity.type
_entity.pdbx_description
1 polymer ?
#
loop_
_entity_poly.entity_id
_entity_poly.type
_entity_poly.pdbx_seq_one_letter_code
_entity_poly.pdbx_strand_id
1 'polypeptide(L)'
;MEIIMEPSRLYLVPEESLFQDGIMEIINKFQEQVINIKNLTSDPYFNAFTQPLINNKFEEKLYGAGPQLKNIFDEDLELHNIIQRIQYSLNCSFEAIHCYKNTFHDIHQFYQENNEITMDSIQNDYLAKINEMNHVERLNEKKSIGMFLINTNLLHNNLLPSTNQCLTILHHLLPLYIHNEVNRLIDETQEAEYTLSIIPSSTIDYVNYFGFLNQIQNRIEPIEKEAEVIKELYEMIEAFVIPVPPEDYAIYQSLIPSIDRAKNAMDRALGDRDVCVDKFFVSLEKDINELIHDIKEVKQAINNPILLDVTAEREAIRSELSRLKIITDDLQNRATTYKMYHRKFKVSELI
;
A
#
# COMPACT_ATOMS: atom_id res chain seq x y z
N MET A 1 -8.45 -9.34 -34.71
CA MET A 1 -7.17 -8.92 -34.11
C MET A 1 -7.23 -9.16 -32.63
N GLU A 2 -6.10 -9.51 -32.04
CA GLU A 2 -5.99 -9.72 -30.60
C GLU A 2 -4.98 -8.72 -30.02
N ILE A 3 -5.33 -8.16 -28.87
CA ILE A 3 -4.40 -7.35 -28.07
C ILE A 3 -3.84 -8.27 -27.00
N ILE A 4 -2.52 -8.49 -27.04
CA ILE A 4 -1.82 -9.28 -26.04
C ILE A 4 -1.11 -8.33 -25.09
N MET A 5 -1.31 -8.55 -23.79
CA MET A 5 -0.54 -7.92 -22.72
C MET A 5 0.53 -8.88 -22.23
N GLU A 6 1.79 -8.51 -22.44
CA GLU A 6 2.93 -9.04 -21.71
C GLU A 6 3.40 -8.04 -20.65
N PRO A 7 4.09 -8.49 -19.58
CA PRO A 7 4.57 -7.63 -18.51
C PRO A 7 5.40 -6.43 -19.00
N SER A 8 6.08 -6.58 -20.13
CA SER A 8 6.96 -5.57 -20.71
C SER A 8 6.39 -4.87 -21.93
N ARG A 9 5.30 -5.38 -22.54
CA ARG A 9 4.79 -4.83 -23.81
C ARG A 9 3.32 -5.17 -24.08
N LEU A 10 2.60 -4.16 -24.55
CA LEU A 10 1.30 -4.30 -25.20
C LEU A 10 1.52 -4.41 -26.71
N TYR A 11 1.07 -5.49 -27.37
CA TYR A 11 1.21 -5.64 -28.83
C TYR A 11 -0.04 -6.25 -29.49
N LEU A 12 -0.13 -6.04 -30.81
CA LEU A 12 -1.24 -6.49 -31.65
C LEU A 12 -0.81 -7.74 -32.42
N VAL A 13 -1.70 -8.72 -32.49
CA VAL A 13 -1.50 -9.91 -33.32
C VAL A 13 -2.65 -10.02 -34.33
N PRO A 14 -2.35 -10.10 -35.64
CA PRO A 14 -1.03 -9.89 -36.28
C PRO A 14 -0.55 -8.43 -36.21
N GLU A 15 0.75 -8.20 -36.39
CA GLU A 15 1.32 -6.85 -36.53
C GLU A 15 0.79 -6.15 -37.78
N GLU A 16 0.79 -4.80 -37.76
CA GLU A 16 0.31 -3.97 -38.87
C GLU A 16 0.99 -4.31 -40.20
N SER A 17 2.31 -4.45 -40.19
CA SER A 17 3.12 -4.81 -41.37
C SER A 17 2.67 -6.13 -41.99
N LEU A 18 2.53 -7.17 -41.16
CA LEU A 18 2.13 -8.50 -41.62
C LEU A 18 0.73 -8.50 -42.21
N PHE A 19 -0.18 -7.70 -41.66
CA PHE A 19 -1.54 -7.58 -42.19
C PHE A 19 -1.58 -6.80 -43.51
N GLN A 20 -0.82 -5.71 -43.63
CA GLN A 20 -0.68 -4.94 -44.86
C GLN A 20 -0.07 -5.80 -45.97
N ASP A 21 1.00 -6.54 -45.67
CA ASP A 21 1.65 -7.48 -46.60
C ASP A 21 0.67 -8.56 -47.07
N GLY A 22 -0.14 -9.11 -46.16
CA GLY A 22 -1.17 -10.10 -46.51
C GLY A 22 -2.24 -9.55 -47.45
N ILE A 23 -2.73 -8.32 -47.23
CA ILE A 23 -3.70 -7.69 -48.14
C ILE A 23 -3.06 -7.39 -49.50
N MET A 24 -1.82 -6.92 -49.52
CA MET A 24 -1.08 -6.67 -50.76
C MET A 24 -0.84 -7.97 -51.55
N GLU A 25 -0.53 -9.08 -50.87
CA GLU A 25 -0.39 -10.38 -51.50
C GLU A 25 -1.71 -10.86 -52.13
N ILE A 26 -2.84 -10.61 -51.45
CA ILE A 26 -4.17 -10.92 -52.00
C ILE A 26 -4.45 -10.10 -53.26
N ILE A 27 -4.19 -8.78 -53.23
CA ILE A 27 -4.36 -7.89 -54.39
C ILE A 27 -3.47 -8.37 -55.55
N ASN A 28 -2.21 -8.70 -55.28
CA ASN A 28 -1.28 -9.20 -56.29
C ASN A 28 -1.76 -10.52 -56.90
N LYS A 29 -2.25 -11.46 -56.08
CA LYS A 29 -2.82 -12.72 -56.58
C LYS A 29 -4.03 -12.49 -57.48
N PHE A 30 -4.92 -11.55 -57.14
CA PHE A 30 -6.03 -11.20 -58.01
C PHE A 30 -5.54 -10.63 -59.35
N GLN A 31 -4.57 -9.73 -59.33
CA GLN A 31 -3.97 -9.18 -60.56
C GLN A 31 -3.32 -10.29 -61.41
N GLU A 32 -2.54 -11.18 -60.80
CA GLU A 32 -1.90 -12.32 -61.49
C GLU A 32 -2.93 -13.25 -62.15
N GLN A 33 -4.02 -13.58 -61.46
CA GLN A 33 -5.07 -14.42 -62.03
C GLN A 33 -5.74 -13.78 -63.25
N VAL A 34 -5.99 -12.47 -63.20
CA VAL A 34 -6.63 -11.77 -64.32
C VAL A 34 -5.65 -11.58 -65.49
N ILE A 35 -4.37 -11.35 -65.22
CA ILE A 35 -3.32 -11.28 -66.25
C ILE A 35 -3.11 -12.63 -66.95
N ASN A 36 -3.31 -13.75 -66.25
CA ASN A 36 -3.19 -15.10 -66.81
C ASN A 36 -4.34 -15.48 -67.77
N ILE A 37 -5.37 -14.64 -67.91
CA ILE A 37 -6.43 -14.84 -68.89
C ILE A 37 -5.83 -14.64 -70.28
N LYS A 38 -5.75 -15.74 -71.04
CA LYS A 38 -5.20 -15.71 -72.41
C LYS A 38 -6.15 -14.96 -73.34
N ASN A 39 -5.58 -14.09 -74.18
CA ASN A 39 -6.31 -13.44 -75.24
C ASN A 39 -6.90 -14.48 -76.21
N LEU A 40 -8.15 -14.27 -76.63
CA LEU A 40 -8.84 -15.12 -77.60
C LEU A 40 -8.12 -15.17 -78.96
N THR A 41 -7.36 -14.12 -79.31
CA THR A 41 -6.52 -14.04 -80.52
C THR A 41 -5.34 -15.02 -80.52
N SER A 42 -4.96 -15.51 -79.33
CA SER A 42 -3.88 -16.47 -79.11
C SER A 42 -4.40 -17.92 -79.00
N ASP A 43 -5.72 -18.13 -79.04
CA ASP A 43 -6.33 -19.45 -78.94
C ASP A 43 -6.27 -20.20 -80.30
N PRO A 44 -5.65 -21.39 -80.37
CA PRO A 44 -5.61 -22.21 -81.58
C PRO A 44 -6.97 -22.51 -82.19
N TYR A 45 -8.04 -22.55 -81.40
CA TYR A 45 -9.41 -22.75 -81.87
C TYR A 45 -9.90 -21.58 -82.74
N PHE A 46 -9.49 -20.35 -82.41
CA PHE A 46 -9.87 -19.15 -83.15
C PHE A 46 -9.06 -18.96 -84.45
N ASN A 47 -7.96 -19.70 -84.65
CA ASN A 47 -7.20 -19.66 -85.90
C ASN A 47 -8.04 -20.14 -87.10
N ALA A 48 -9.02 -21.03 -86.90
CA ALA A 48 -9.90 -21.50 -87.98
C ALA A 48 -10.80 -20.39 -88.56
N PHE A 49 -11.17 -19.40 -87.74
CA PHE A 49 -12.03 -18.27 -88.14
C PHE A 49 -11.23 -17.05 -88.58
N THR A 50 -9.92 -17.05 -88.32
CA THR A 50 -9.10 -15.85 -88.45
C THR A 50 -7.88 -16.01 -89.35
N GLN A 51 -7.54 -17.24 -89.72
CA GLN A 51 -6.58 -17.59 -90.77
C GLN A 51 -7.19 -18.69 -91.66
N PRO A 52 -8.21 -18.38 -92.48
CA PRO A 52 -8.81 -19.36 -93.37
C PRO A 52 -7.79 -19.83 -94.42
N LEU A 53 -7.84 -21.12 -94.75
CA LEU A 53 -6.93 -21.74 -95.72
C LEU A 53 -7.51 -21.58 -97.13
N ILE A 54 -7.00 -20.61 -97.89
CA ILE A 54 -7.43 -20.36 -99.27
C ILE A 54 -6.30 -20.79 -100.21
N ASN A 55 -6.58 -21.75 -101.08
CA ASN A 55 -5.67 -22.17 -102.15
C ASN A 55 -4.26 -22.61 -101.66
N ASN A 56 -4.22 -23.46 -100.62
CA ASN A 56 -3.00 -23.97 -99.97
C ASN A 56 -2.04 -22.91 -99.40
N LYS A 57 -2.53 -21.68 -99.18
CA LYS A 57 -1.80 -20.63 -98.48
C LYS A 57 -2.64 -20.13 -97.31
N PHE A 58 -2.01 -19.99 -96.14
CA PHE A 58 -2.63 -19.31 -95.00
C PHE A 58 -2.59 -17.79 -95.28
N GLU A 59 -3.72 -17.11 -95.15
CA GLU A 59 -3.73 -15.64 -95.17
C GLU A 59 -3.09 -15.06 -93.90
N GLU A 60 -2.46 -13.89 -94.03
CA GLU A 60 -1.88 -13.15 -92.92
C GLU A 60 -2.98 -12.66 -91.96
N LYS A 61 -2.69 -12.70 -90.65
CA LYS A 61 -3.63 -12.20 -89.63
C LYS A 61 -3.84 -10.70 -89.84
N LEU A 62 -5.05 -10.28 -90.15
CA LEU A 62 -5.42 -8.87 -90.38
C LEU A 62 -5.48 -8.03 -89.09
N TYR A 63 -5.32 -8.63 -87.91
CA TYR A 63 -5.44 -7.98 -86.61
C TYR A 63 -4.17 -8.23 -85.77
N GLY A 64 -3.80 -7.24 -84.94
CA GLY A 64 -2.64 -7.33 -84.04
C GLY A 64 -2.84 -8.31 -82.88
N ALA A 65 -1.88 -8.37 -81.94
CA ALA A 65 -1.87 -9.31 -80.81
C ALA A 65 -3.04 -9.15 -79.79
N GLY A 66 -3.98 -8.24 -80.04
CA GLY A 66 -5.02 -7.83 -79.11
C GLY A 66 -4.47 -6.97 -77.96
N PRO A 67 -5.34 -6.32 -77.18
CA PRO A 67 -4.92 -5.60 -76.00
C PRO A 67 -4.29 -6.56 -74.98
N GLN A 68 -3.16 -6.18 -74.40
CA GLN A 68 -2.57 -6.93 -73.29
C GLN A 68 -3.19 -6.40 -72.00
N LEU A 69 -3.90 -7.26 -71.26
CA LEU A 69 -4.53 -6.89 -69.98
C LEU A 69 -3.54 -6.27 -68.99
N LYS A 70 -2.28 -6.70 -69.04
CA LYS A 70 -1.19 -6.11 -68.24
C LYS A 70 -1.04 -4.61 -68.47
N ASN A 71 -0.98 -4.17 -69.73
CA ASN A 71 -0.81 -2.75 -70.05
C ASN A 71 -2.05 -1.93 -69.70
N ILE A 72 -3.24 -2.55 -69.81
CA ILE A 72 -4.50 -1.91 -69.39
C ILE A 72 -4.49 -1.68 -67.88
N PHE A 73 -4.07 -2.66 -67.08
CA PHE A 73 -3.98 -2.51 -65.64
C PHE A 73 -2.92 -1.51 -65.19
N ASP A 74 -1.78 -1.45 -65.88
CA ASP A 74 -0.72 -0.48 -65.60
C ASP A 74 -1.17 0.97 -65.87
N GLU A 75 -2.07 1.19 -66.84
CA GLU A 75 -2.62 2.51 -67.21
C GLU A 75 -3.93 2.85 -66.48
N ASP A 76 -4.57 1.89 -65.79
CA ASP A 76 -5.86 2.08 -65.13
C ASP A 76 -5.73 2.91 -63.85
N LEU A 77 -6.01 4.21 -63.98
CA LEU A 77 -6.02 5.16 -62.87
C LEU A 77 -7.09 4.84 -61.81
N GLU A 78 -8.23 4.26 -62.19
CA GLU A 78 -9.29 3.92 -61.23
C GLU A 78 -8.84 2.77 -60.34
N LEU A 79 -8.20 1.74 -60.91
CA LEU A 79 -7.66 0.62 -60.15
C LEU A 79 -6.58 1.07 -59.16
N HIS A 80 -5.63 1.91 -59.62
CA HIS A 80 -4.60 2.47 -58.75
C HIS A 80 -5.21 3.30 -57.61
N ASN A 81 -6.24 4.09 -57.89
CA ASN A 81 -6.95 4.86 -56.89
C ASN A 81 -7.70 3.96 -55.88
N ILE A 82 -8.32 2.87 -56.33
CA ILE A 82 -8.95 1.88 -55.44
C ILE A 82 -7.92 1.24 -54.52
N ILE A 83 -6.76 0.83 -55.03
CA ILE A 83 -5.68 0.23 -54.21
C ILE A 83 -5.18 1.23 -53.17
N GLN A 84 -4.94 2.49 -53.57
CA GLN A 84 -4.54 3.55 -52.64
C GLN A 84 -5.59 3.82 -51.56
N ARG A 85 -6.89 3.80 -51.92
CA ARG A 85 -7.99 3.97 -50.97
C ARG A 85 -8.10 2.81 -49.98
N ILE A 86 -7.84 1.59 -50.43
CA ILE A 86 -7.79 0.41 -49.54
C ILE A 86 -6.65 0.56 -48.54
N GLN A 87 -5.45 0.92 -49.00
CA GLN A 87 -4.31 1.18 -48.12
C GLN A 87 -4.59 2.31 -47.12
N TYR A 88 -5.16 3.42 -47.58
CA TYR A 88 -5.52 4.53 -46.72
C TYR A 88 -6.56 4.13 -45.66
N SER A 89 -7.60 3.40 -46.06
CA SER A 89 -8.63 2.91 -45.13
C SER A 89 -8.07 1.94 -44.08
N LEU A 90 -7.09 1.13 -44.46
CA LEU A 90 -6.39 0.24 -43.53
C LEU A 90 -5.55 1.05 -42.54
N ASN A 91 -4.76 2.01 -43.01
CA ASN A 91 -3.95 2.88 -42.14
C ASN A 91 -4.82 3.63 -41.11
N CYS A 92 -5.91 4.26 -41.55
CA CYS A 92 -6.84 4.92 -40.62
C CYS A 92 -7.46 3.96 -39.60
N SER A 93 -7.71 2.70 -40.00
CA SER A 93 -8.22 1.69 -39.08
C SER A 93 -7.17 1.26 -38.06
N PHE A 94 -5.89 1.15 -38.46
CA PHE A 94 -4.77 0.88 -37.56
C PHE A 94 -4.48 2.05 -36.61
N GLU A 95 -4.55 3.29 -37.08
CA GLU A 95 -4.46 4.48 -36.23
C GLU A 95 -5.55 4.47 -35.13
N ALA A 96 -6.79 4.14 -35.49
CA ALA A 96 -7.87 4.00 -34.53
C ALA A 96 -7.62 2.87 -33.51
N ILE A 97 -7.04 1.75 -33.94
CA ILE A 97 -6.60 0.66 -33.05
C ILE A 97 -5.47 1.13 -32.13
N HIS A 98 -4.51 1.90 -32.62
CA HIS A 98 -3.44 2.46 -31.80
C HIS A 98 -3.95 3.44 -30.74
N CYS A 99 -4.90 4.31 -31.09
CA CYS A 99 -5.57 5.17 -30.12
C CYS A 99 -6.28 4.34 -29.04
N TYR A 100 -6.99 3.27 -29.42
CA TYR A 100 -7.65 2.38 -28.47
C TYR A 100 -6.65 1.62 -27.58
N LYS A 101 -5.54 1.16 -28.17
CA LYS A 101 -4.42 0.53 -27.46
C LYS A 101 -3.85 1.47 -26.40
N ASN A 102 -3.70 2.76 -26.70
CA ASN A 102 -3.18 3.75 -25.76
C ASN A 102 -4.10 3.96 -24.54
N THR A 103 -5.41 3.74 -24.68
CA THR A 103 -6.34 3.76 -23.53
C THR A 103 -6.02 2.66 -22.51
N PHE A 104 -5.35 1.59 -22.91
CA PHE A 104 -4.90 0.52 -22.02
C PHE A 104 -3.52 0.77 -21.41
N HIS A 105 -2.85 1.88 -21.73
CA HIS A 105 -1.53 2.16 -21.19
C HIS A 105 -1.56 2.34 -19.67
N ASP A 106 -2.57 3.06 -19.15
CA ASP A 106 -2.76 3.27 -17.71
C ASP A 106 -2.99 1.93 -16.98
N ILE A 107 -3.75 1.02 -17.62
CA ILE A 107 -4.02 -0.33 -17.11
C ILE A 107 -2.75 -1.21 -17.18
N HIS A 108 -1.92 -1.04 -18.22
CA HIS A 108 -0.65 -1.75 -18.37
C HIS A 108 0.39 -1.29 -17.35
N GLN A 109 0.46 0.03 -17.09
CA GLN A 109 1.28 0.59 -16.02
C GLN A 109 0.84 0.03 -14.66
N PHE A 110 -0.47 -0.03 -14.40
CA PHE A 110 -0.99 -0.64 -13.18
C PHE A 110 -0.62 -2.13 -13.07
N TYR A 111 -0.67 -2.89 -14.18
CA TYR A 111 -0.23 -4.29 -14.21
C TYR A 111 1.28 -4.45 -13.95
N GLN A 112 2.10 -3.52 -14.44
CA GLN A 112 3.54 -3.50 -14.19
C GLN A 112 3.84 -3.15 -12.73
N GLU A 113 3.20 -2.12 -12.19
CA GLU A 113 3.30 -1.73 -10.78
C GLU A 113 2.86 -2.89 -9.86
N ASN A 114 1.78 -3.59 -10.17
CA ASN A 114 1.31 -4.75 -9.40
C ASN A 114 2.30 -5.92 -9.37
N ASN A 115 3.04 -6.16 -10.45
CA ASN A 115 4.07 -7.21 -10.48
C ASN A 115 5.35 -6.82 -9.72
N GLU A 116 5.58 -5.52 -9.48
CA GLU A 116 6.72 -5.03 -8.70
C GLU A 116 6.42 -4.87 -7.20
N ILE A 117 5.14 -4.91 -6.80
CA ILE A 117 4.73 -4.73 -5.40
C ILE A 117 5.08 -5.98 -4.58
N THR A 118 6.14 -5.83 -3.77
CA THR A 118 6.58 -6.78 -2.74
C THR A 118 5.84 -6.50 -1.43
N MET A 119 5.71 -7.52 -0.56
CA MET A 119 5.06 -7.52 0.77
C MET A 119 5.29 -6.28 1.65
N ASP A 120 6.40 -5.53 1.47
CA ASP A 120 6.77 -4.40 2.32
C ASP A 120 6.14 -3.05 1.93
N SER A 121 5.59 -2.87 0.70
CA SER A 121 5.03 -1.57 0.28
C SER A 121 3.52 -1.40 0.51
N ILE A 122 2.85 -2.45 0.98
CA ILE A 122 1.37 -2.56 1.01
C ILE A 122 0.71 -1.84 2.20
N GLN A 123 1.49 -1.30 3.14
CA GLN A 123 0.91 -0.96 4.45
C GLN A 123 0.06 0.33 4.48
N ASN A 124 0.14 1.25 3.50
CA ASN A 124 -0.50 2.57 3.66
C ASN A 124 -1.36 3.10 2.49
N ASP A 125 -1.27 2.59 1.26
CA ASP A 125 -1.82 3.33 0.09
C ASP A 125 -2.92 2.60 -0.71
N TYR A 126 -3.27 1.35 -0.37
CA TYR A 126 -4.03 0.49 -1.30
C TYR A 126 -5.56 0.46 -1.11
N LEU A 127 -6.10 0.91 0.02
CA LEU A 127 -7.57 0.90 0.24
C LEU A 127 -8.31 1.88 -0.68
N ALA A 128 -7.66 2.99 -1.08
CA ALA A 128 -8.24 3.94 -2.02
C ALA A 128 -8.18 3.46 -3.48
N LYS A 129 -7.10 2.75 -3.87
CA LYS A 129 -6.86 2.29 -5.24
C LYS A 129 -7.76 1.12 -5.66
N ILE A 130 -8.24 0.30 -4.72
CA ILE A 130 -9.13 -0.83 -5.03
C ILE A 130 -10.52 -0.37 -5.49
N ASN A 131 -11.01 0.78 -5.01
CA ASN A 131 -12.31 1.31 -5.45
C ASN A 131 -12.32 1.74 -6.93
N GLU A 132 -11.15 2.06 -7.51
CA GLU A 132 -11.00 2.31 -8.95
C GLU A 132 -10.98 1.01 -9.78
N MET A 133 -10.85 -0.17 -9.17
CA MET A 133 -10.79 -1.45 -9.88
C MET A 133 -12.16 -1.95 -10.39
N ASN A 134 -13.27 -1.35 -9.95
CA ASN A 134 -14.60 -1.56 -10.53
C ASN A 134 -14.68 -1.16 -12.03
N HIS A 135 -13.64 -0.53 -12.57
CA HIS A 135 -13.52 -0.22 -13.99
C HIS A 135 -12.99 -1.39 -14.84
N VAL A 136 -12.35 -2.39 -14.24
CA VAL A 136 -11.80 -3.56 -14.98
C VAL A 136 -12.92 -4.52 -15.39
N GLU A 137 -13.94 -4.71 -14.54
CA GLU A 137 -15.11 -5.55 -14.85
C GLU A 137 -15.95 -5.01 -16.02
N ARG A 138 -15.75 -3.74 -16.43
CA ARG A 138 -16.47 -3.10 -17.54
C ARG A 138 -15.71 -3.14 -18.87
N LEU A 139 -14.68 -3.98 -18.99
CA LEU A 139 -14.00 -4.18 -20.26
C LEU A 139 -14.81 -5.12 -21.15
N ASN A 140 -15.51 -4.54 -22.13
CA ASN A 140 -16.23 -5.30 -23.15
C ASN A 140 -15.28 -6.29 -23.86
N GLU A 141 -15.59 -7.59 -23.76
CA GLU A 141 -14.83 -8.73 -24.31
C GLU A 141 -14.47 -8.60 -25.80
N LYS A 142 -15.31 -7.91 -26.58
CA LYS A 142 -15.13 -7.71 -28.01
C LYS A 142 -15.54 -6.30 -28.40
N LYS A 143 -14.62 -5.55 -29.03
CA LYS A 143 -14.91 -4.22 -29.57
C LYS A 143 -14.64 -4.20 -31.07
N SER A 144 -15.64 -3.79 -31.85
CA SER A 144 -15.47 -3.54 -33.28
C SER A 144 -14.90 -2.14 -33.48
N ILE A 145 -13.74 -2.02 -34.09
CA ILE A 145 -13.11 -0.76 -34.48
C ILE A 145 -12.89 -0.79 -35.99
N GLY A 146 -13.71 -0.02 -36.71
CA GLY A 146 -13.68 0.02 -38.17
C GLY A 146 -13.87 -1.37 -38.77
N MET A 147 -12.88 -1.82 -39.54
CA MET A 147 -12.86 -3.13 -40.21
C MET A 147 -12.41 -4.29 -39.31
N PHE A 148 -11.99 -4.00 -38.07
CA PHE A 148 -11.39 -4.98 -37.18
C PHE A 148 -12.28 -5.28 -35.98
N LEU A 149 -12.43 -6.57 -35.67
CA LEU A 149 -12.92 -7.02 -34.38
C LEU A 149 -11.72 -7.26 -33.47
N ILE A 150 -11.66 -6.51 -32.37
CA ILE A 150 -10.62 -6.64 -31.35
C ILE A 150 -11.16 -7.51 -30.23
N ASN A 151 -10.45 -8.60 -29.94
CA ASN A 151 -10.70 -9.46 -28.80
C ASN A 151 -9.80 -9.06 -27.63
N THR A 152 -10.40 -8.70 -26.49
CA THR A 152 -9.70 -8.33 -25.25
C THR A 152 -9.73 -9.44 -24.20
N ASN A 153 -10.22 -10.64 -24.55
CA ASN A 153 -10.33 -11.76 -23.60
C ASN A 153 -8.98 -12.19 -23.01
N LEU A 154 -7.90 -12.15 -23.78
CA LEU A 154 -6.56 -12.49 -23.28
C LEU A 154 -6.02 -11.42 -22.31
N LEU A 155 -6.33 -10.15 -22.57
CA LEU A 155 -6.02 -9.03 -21.67
C LEU A 155 -6.78 -9.18 -20.35
N HIS A 156 -8.08 -9.49 -20.43
CA HIS A 156 -8.92 -9.75 -19.26
C HIS A 156 -8.40 -10.96 -18.46
N ASN A 157 -8.11 -12.07 -19.13
CA ASN A 157 -7.64 -13.31 -18.49
C ASN A 157 -6.25 -13.19 -17.87
N ASN A 158 -5.40 -12.27 -18.32
CA ASN A 158 -4.07 -12.03 -17.72
C ASN A 158 -4.12 -11.00 -16.59
N LEU A 159 -5.04 -10.03 -16.64
CA LEU A 159 -5.17 -8.98 -15.62
C LEU A 159 -5.95 -9.45 -14.39
N LEU A 160 -6.97 -10.30 -14.58
CA LEU A 160 -7.79 -10.83 -13.49
C LEU A 160 -6.97 -11.67 -12.48
N PRO A 161 -6.02 -12.54 -12.88
CA PRO A 161 -5.18 -13.28 -11.93
C PRO A 161 -4.24 -12.39 -11.13
N SER A 162 -3.63 -11.37 -11.75
CA SER A 162 -2.71 -10.44 -11.07
C SER A 162 -3.44 -9.61 -10.01
N THR A 163 -4.61 -9.07 -10.34
CA THR A 163 -5.45 -8.32 -9.39
C THR A 163 -5.96 -9.20 -8.25
N ASN A 164 -6.37 -10.45 -8.55
CA ASN A 164 -6.73 -11.42 -7.51
C ASN A 164 -5.54 -11.84 -6.64
N GLN A 165 -4.31 -11.90 -7.16
CA GLN A 165 -3.12 -12.18 -6.37
C GLN A 165 -2.84 -11.05 -5.37
N CYS A 166 -2.88 -9.79 -5.81
CA CYS A 166 -2.74 -8.63 -4.92
C CYS A 166 -3.84 -8.63 -3.84
N LEU A 167 -5.08 -8.91 -4.23
CA LEU A 167 -6.20 -9.03 -3.31
C LEU A 167 -5.99 -10.18 -2.31
N THR A 168 -5.47 -11.33 -2.73
CA THR A 168 -5.14 -12.48 -1.86
C THR A 168 -4.04 -12.12 -0.85
N ILE A 169 -3.01 -11.40 -1.29
CA ILE A 169 -1.93 -10.93 -0.41
C ILE A 169 -2.49 -9.96 0.63
N LEU A 170 -3.34 -9.03 0.22
CA LEU A 170 -4.02 -8.11 1.13
C LEU A 170 -4.92 -8.87 2.13
N HIS A 171 -5.66 -9.87 1.66
CA HIS A 171 -6.49 -10.74 2.50
C HIS A 171 -5.68 -11.51 3.54
N HIS A 172 -4.38 -11.75 3.31
CA HIS A 172 -3.52 -12.38 4.30
C HIS A 172 -2.86 -11.36 5.25
N LEU A 173 -2.49 -10.18 4.75
CA LEU A 173 -1.81 -9.14 5.54
C LEU A 173 -2.77 -8.38 6.46
N LEU A 174 -4.00 -8.12 6.02
CA LEU A 174 -4.97 -7.34 6.79
C LEU A 174 -5.31 -7.99 8.14
N PRO A 175 -5.60 -9.31 8.23
CA PRO A 175 -5.80 -9.98 9.51
C PRO A 175 -4.57 -9.92 10.42
N LEU A 176 -3.35 -10.05 9.86
CA LEU A 176 -2.11 -9.97 10.64
C LEU A 176 -1.89 -8.56 11.22
N TYR A 177 -2.17 -7.53 10.44
CA TYR A 177 -2.10 -6.15 10.90
C TYR A 177 -3.10 -5.90 12.03
N ILE A 178 -4.36 -6.29 11.84
CA ILE A 178 -5.40 -6.12 12.86
C ILE A 178 -5.07 -6.92 14.12
N HIS A 179 -4.61 -8.16 14.00
CA HIS A 179 -4.19 -8.96 15.15
C HIS A 179 -3.11 -8.26 15.98
N ASN A 180 -2.07 -7.72 15.32
CA ASN A 180 -1.00 -7.00 16.00
C ASN A 180 -1.48 -5.70 16.65
N GLU A 181 -2.32 -4.92 15.98
CA GLU A 181 -2.88 -3.69 16.53
C GLU A 181 -3.80 -3.95 17.72
N VAL A 182 -4.67 -4.97 17.62
CA VAL A 182 -5.57 -5.38 18.71
C VAL A 182 -4.76 -5.83 19.94
N ASN A 183 -3.75 -6.68 19.75
CA ASN A 183 -2.90 -7.13 20.87
C ASN A 183 -2.15 -5.95 21.51
N ARG A 184 -1.61 -5.02 20.71
CA ARG A 184 -0.95 -3.81 21.24
C ARG A 184 -1.88 -3.02 22.16
N LEU A 185 -3.13 -2.79 21.73
CA LEU A 185 -4.11 -2.05 22.53
C LEU A 185 -4.54 -2.81 23.79
N ILE A 186 -4.68 -4.14 23.69
CA ILE A 186 -4.99 -4.97 24.86
C ILE A 186 -3.85 -4.90 25.87
N ASP A 187 -2.60 -5.04 25.43
CA ASP A 187 -1.43 -4.96 26.31
C ASP A 187 -1.32 -3.57 26.97
N GLU A 188 -1.49 -2.49 26.21
CA GLU A 188 -1.46 -1.10 26.73
C GLU A 188 -2.58 -0.86 27.76
N THR A 189 -3.80 -1.38 27.52
CA THR A 189 -4.92 -1.25 28.46
C THR A 189 -4.77 -2.10 29.71
N GLN A 190 -4.22 -3.32 29.59
CA GLN A 190 -3.94 -4.19 30.73
C GLN A 190 -2.81 -3.67 31.62
N GLU A 191 -1.75 -3.12 31.02
CA GLU A 191 -0.67 -2.47 31.76
C GLU A 191 -1.18 -1.25 32.53
N ALA A 192 -2.08 -0.47 31.92
CA ALA A 192 -2.76 0.63 32.59
C ALA A 192 -3.62 0.15 33.75
N GLU A 193 -4.45 -0.88 33.56
CA GLU A 193 -5.29 -1.47 34.62
C GLU A 193 -4.42 -1.97 35.79
N TYR A 194 -3.34 -2.69 35.50
CA TYR A 194 -2.43 -3.22 36.51
C TYR A 194 -1.74 -2.09 37.29
N THR A 195 -1.15 -1.13 36.59
CA THR A 195 -0.41 -0.02 37.22
C THR A 195 -1.33 0.86 38.07
N LEU A 196 -2.57 1.10 37.63
CA LEU A 196 -3.56 1.86 38.39
C LEU A 196 -4.10 1.11 39.62
N SER A 197 -4.05 -0.23 39.61
CA SER A 197 -4.46 -1.08 40.73
C SER A 197 -3.39 -1.23 41.82
N ILE A 198 -2.13 -0.89 41.53
CA ILE A 198 -1.05 -0.90 42.52
C ILE A 198 -1.23 0.27 43.47
N ILE A 199 -1.33 -0.02 44.77
CA ILE A 199 -1.36 1.00 45.81
C ILE A 199 0.08 1.43 46.09
N PRO A 200 0.47 2.69 45.84
CA PRO A 200 1.82 3.16 46.09
C PRO A 200 2.14 3.17 47.59
N SER A 201 3.38 2.84 47.95
CA SER A 201 3.82 2.74 49.35
C SER A 201 4.94 3.72 49.70
N SER A 202 5.81 4.07 48.74
CA SER A 202 6.87 5.07 48.89
C SER A 202 6.49 6.41 48.26
N THR A 203 7.03 7.50 48.80
CA THR A 203 6.90 8.86 48.27
C THR A 203 7.25 8.94 46.78
N ILE A 204 8.26 8.19 46.31
CA ILE A 204 8.65 8.15 44.89
C ILE A 204 7.60 7.41 44.04
N ASP A 205 7.02 6.33 44.57
CA ASP A 205 5.99 5.54 43.89
C ASP A 205 4.72 6.37 43.68
N TYR A 206 4.34 7.19 44.66
CA TYR A 206 3.23 8.14 44.52
C TYR A 206 3.49 9.16 43.40
N VAL A 207 4.70 9.72 43.31
CA VAL A 207 5.04 10.69 42.26
C VAL A 207 4.98 10.05 40.86
N ASN A 208 5.49 8.82 40.73
CA ASN A 208 5.44 8.05 39.48
C ASN A 208 3.99 7.67 39.12
N TYR A 209 3.20 7.27 40.12
CA TYR A 209 1.78 6.95 39.96
C TYR A 209 0.97 8.15 39.45
N PHE A 210 1.15 9.34 40.04
CA PHE A 210 0.48 10.55 39.56
C PHE A 210 0.95 10.98 38.16
N GLY A 211 2.23 10.77 37.84
CA GLY A 211 2.76 10.99 36.50
C GLY A 211 2.10 10.08 35.46
N PHE A 212 1.98 8.80 35.78
CA PHE A 212 1.34 7.79 34.95
C PHE A 212 -0.16 8.06 34.78
N LEU A 213 -0.86 8.42 35.86
CA LEU A 213 -2.28 8.76 35.84
C LEU A 213 -2.58 9.90 34.86
N ASN A 214 -1.77 10.95 34.85
CA ASN A 214 -1.91 12.05 33.90
C ASN A 214 -1.57 11.62 32.45
N GLN A 215 -0.61 10.71 32.25
CA GLN A 215 -0.30 10.18 30.92
C GLN A 215 -1.45 9.34 30.36
N ILE A 216 -1.98 8.41 31.14
CA ILE A 216 -3.12 7.57 30.76
C ILE A 216 -4.38 8.42 30.53
N GLN A 217 -4.62 9.45 31.34
CA GLN A 217 -5.75 10.36 31.14
C GLN A 217 -5.73 11.05 29.77
N ASN A 218 -4.55 11.37 29.23
CA ASN A 218 -4.41 11.95 27.89
C ASN A 218 -4.39 10.89 26.78
N ARG A 219 -4.05 9.64 27.11
CA ARG A 219 -3.88 8.54 26.15
C ARG A 219 -5.15 7.71 25.94
N ILE A 220 -6.11 7.75 26.87
CA ILE A 220 -7.37 6.99 26.80
C ILE A 220 -8.24 7.39 25.59
N GLU A 221 -8.31 8.69 25.25
CA GLU A 221 -9.11 9.17 24.11
C GLU A 221 -8.49 8.74 22.75
N PRO A 222 -7.17 8.83 22.52
CA PRO A 222 -6.52 8.18 21.38
C PRO A 222 -6.77 6.68 21.29
N ILE A 223 -6.70 5.94 22.40
CA ILE A 223 -6.94 4.49 22.42
C ILE A 223 -8.38 4.15 21.98
N GLU A 224 -9.37 4.91 22.43
CA GLU A 224 -10.77 4.75 22.00
C GLU A 224 -10.93 5.00 20.48
N LYS A 225 -10.23 6.00 19.93
CA LYS A 225 -10.25 6.27 18.47
C LYS A 225 -9.55 5.17 17.67
N GLU A 226 -8.41 4.67 18.14
CA GLU A 226 -7.70 3.54 17.53
C GLU A 226 -8.59 2.27 17.53
N ALA A 227 -9.37 2.04 18.59
CA ALA A 227 -10.32 0.93 18.65
C ALA A 227 -11.50 1.07 17.66
N GLU A 228 -12.02 2.28 17.41
CA GLU A 228 -13.06 2.49 16.40
C GLU A 228 -12.53 2.24 14.97
N VAL A 229 -11.28 2.62 14.68
CA VAL A 229 -10.65 2.29 13.38
C VAL A 229 -10.56 0.77 13.19
N ILE A 230 -10.21 0.02 14.24
CA ILE A 230 -10.19 -1.45 14.17
C ILE A 230 -11.58 -2.01 13.88
N LYS A 231 -12.64 -1.43 14.45
CA LYS A 231 -14.02 -1.82 14.15
C LYS A 231 -14.37 -1.58 12.68
N GLU A 232 -14.03 -0.42 12.13
CA GLU A 232 -14.20 -0.13 10.69
C GLU A 232 -13.43 -1.13 9.81
N LEU A 233 -12.24 -1.54 10.23
CA LEU A 233 -11.44 -2.56 9.53
C LEU A 233 -12.08 -3.96 9.60
N TYR A 234 -12.71 -4.34 10.72
CA TYR A 234 -13.46 -5.59 10.81
C TYR A 234 -14.75 -5.57 9.97
N GLU A 235 -15.46 -4.43 9.90
CA GLU A 235 -16.60 -4.27 9.00
C GLU A 235 -16.18 -4.41 7.53
N MET A 236 -14.99 -3.91 7.17
CA MET A 236 -14.38 -4.10 5.86
C MET A 236 -14.06 -5.58 5.59
N ILE A 237 -13.49 -6.29 6.56
CA ILE A 237 -13.23 -7.73 6.47
C ILE A 237 -14.50 -8.53 6.18
N GLU A 238 -15.61 -8.18 6.85
CA GLU A 238 -16.91 -8.81 6.61
C GLU A 238 -17.44 -8.52 5.20
N ALA A 239 -17.29 -7.27 4.71
CA ALA A 239 -17.69 -6.89 3.36
C ALA A 239 -16.90 -7.62 2.26
N PHE A 240 -15.61 -7.88 2.49
CA PHE A 240 -14.73 -8.59 1.55
C PHE A 240 -14.67 -10.11 1.76
N VAL A 241 -15.46 -10.66 2.72
CA VAL A 241 -15.55 -12.10 3.02
C VAL A 241 -14.16 -12.73 3.30
N ILE A 242 -13.32 -12.01 4.04
CA ILE A 242 -11.97 -12.48 4.37
C ILE A 242 -12.09 -13.51 5.49
N PRO A 243 -11.57 -14.75 5.33
CA PRO A 243 -11.64 -15.76 6.37
C PRO A 243 -10.68 -15.41 7.51
N VAL A 244 -11.23 -14.82 8.59
CA VAL A 244 -10.50 -14.56 9.83
C VAL A 244 -10.67 -15.77 10.78
N PRO A 245 -9.59 -16.24 11.42
CA PRO A 245 -9.68 -17.25 12.46
C PRO A 245 -10.65 -16.84 13.57
N PRO A 246 -11.47 -17.77 14.11
CA PRO A 246 -12.38 -17.45 15.21
C PRO A 246 -11.63 -17.02 16.50
N GLU A 247 -10.35 -17.36 16.61
CA GLU A 247 -9.46 -16.95 17.70
C GLU A 247 -9.25 -15.43 17.70
N ASP A 248 -8.95 -14.82 16.55
CA ASP A 248 -8.72 -13.38 16.43
C ASP A 248 -10.00 -12.57 16.69
N TYR A 249 -11.15 -13.13 16.30
CA TYR A 249 -12.44 -12.51 16.60
C TYR A 249 -12.74 -12.50 18.11
N ALA A 250 -12.37 -13.57 18.83
CA ALA A 250 -12.50 -13.63 20.27
C ALA A 250 -11.58 -12.61 20.98
N ILE A 251 -10.36 -12.41 20.47
CA ILE A 251 -9.43 -11.40 20.99
C ILE A 251 -10.01 -10.00 20.77
N TYR A 252 -10.53 -9.69 19.57
CA TYR A 252 -11.20 -8.42 19.30
C TYR A 252 -12.42 -8.16 20.21
N GLN A 253 -13.24 -9.17 20.46
CA GLN A 253 -14.36 -9.05 21.41
C GLN A 253 -13.91 -8.70 22.84
N SER A 254 -12.67 -9.01 23.20
CA SER A 254 -12.10 -8.68 24.50
C SER A 254 -11.50 -7.27 24.59
N LEU A 255 -11.26 -6.60 23.45
CA LEU A 255 -10.66 -5.27 23.36
C LEU A 255 -11.52 -4.20 24.05
N ILE A 256 -12.80 -4.07 23.65
CA ILE A 256 -13.71 -3.07 24.24
C ILE A 256 -13.88 -3.26 25.75
N PRO A 257 -14.14 -4.49 26.27
CA PRO A 257 -14.12 -4.72 27.71
C PRO A 257 -12.80 -4.37 28.40
N SER A 258 -11.65 -4.52 27.73
CA SER A 258 -10.33 -4.14 28.27
C SER A 258 -10.19 -2.62 28.41
N ILE A 259 -10.60 -1.87 27.38
CA ILE A 259 -10.63 -0.40 27.41
C ILE A 259 -11.56 0.07 28.53
N ASP A 260 -12.76 -0.51 28.63
CA ASP A 260 -13.72 -0.18 29.70
C ASP A 260 -13.15 -0.48 31.10
N ARG A 261 -12.42 -1.60 31.28
CA ARG A 261 -11.75 -1.89 32.55
C ARG A 261 -10.68 -0.86 32.89
N ALA A 262 -9.84 -0.50 31.93
CA ALA A 262 -8.81 0.52 32.10
C ALA A 262 -9.42 1.89 32.42
N LYS A 263 -10.51 2.27 31.75
CA LYS A 263 -11.27 3.50 32.01
C LYS A 263 -11.89 3.52 33.40
N ASN A 264 -12.54 2.43 33.79
CA ASN A 264 -13.08 2.29 35.15
C ASN A 264 -11.98 2.31 36.22
N ALA A 265 -10.80 1.73 35.95
CA ALA A 265 -9.66 1.80 36.85
C ALA A 265 -9.11 3.24 36.95
N MET A 266 -9.06 3.96 35.84
CA MET A 266 -8.69 5.38 35.80
C MET A 266 -9.69 6.26 36.55
N ASP A 267 -10.99 6.07 36.33
CA ASP A 267 -12.04 6.83 37.02
C ASP A 267 -12.00 6.60 38.54
N ARG A 268 -11.74 5.35 38.97
CA ARG A 268 -11.48 5.04 40.39
C ARG A 268 -10.24 5.75 40.91
N ALA A 269 -9.13 5.68 40.18
CA ALA A 269 -7.88 6.33 40.56
C ALA A 269 -8.00 7.88 40.63
N LEU A 270 -8.82 8.46 39.76
CA LEU A 270 -9.17 9.89 39.79
C LEU A 270 -10.06 10.24 40.99
N GLY A 271 -11.04 9.39 41.32
CA GLY A 271 -11.87 9.56 42.52
C GLY A 271 -11.08 9.42 43.83
N ASP A 272 -10.14 8.49 43.86
CA ASP A 272 -9.27 8.25 45.02
C ASP A 272 -8.04 9.20 45.04
N ARG A 273 -7.89 10.06 44.04
CA ARG A 273 -6.73 10.94 43.88
C ARG A 273 -6.50 11.78 45.12
N ASP A 274 -7.55 12.41 45.64
CA ASP A 274 -7.43 13.30 46.80
C ASP A 274 -6.99 12.52 48.06
N VAL A 275 -7.50 11.30 48.24
CA VAL A 275 -7.09 10.39 49.32
C VAL A 275 -5.65 9.91 49.14
N CYS A 276 -5.22 9.66 47.92
CA CYS A 276 -3.84 9.30 47.59
C CYS A 276 -2.88 10.49 47.78
N VAL A 277 -3.33 11.71 47.51
CA VAL A 277 -2.57 12.94 47.75
C VAL A 277 -2.39 13.17 49.26
N ASP A 278 -3.44 12.95 50.06
CA ASP A 278 -3.34 13.01 51.52
C ASP A 278 -2.33 11.98 52.07
N LYS A 279 -2.41 10.72 51.61
CA LYS A 279 -1.45 9.67 51.98
C LYS A 279 -0.03 10.00 51.53
N PHE A 280 0.12 10.60 50.35
CA PHE A 280 1.42 11.07 49.86
C PHE A 280 2.01 12.16 50.78
N PHE A 281 1.21 13.13 51.21
CA PHE A 281 1.68 14.17 52.13
C PHE A 281 2.08 13.58 53.49
N VAL A 282 1.33 12.59 54.01
CA VAL A 282 1.68 11.89 55.25
C VAL A 282 3.01 11.12 55.11
N SER A 283 3.21 10.39 54.01
CA SER A 283 4.48 9.70 53.74
C SER A 283 5.64 10.66 53.54
N LEU A 284 5.41 11.77 52.84
CA LEU A 284 6.42 12.82 52.64
C LEU A 284 6.79 13.51 53.97
N GLU A 285 5.82 13.77 54.85
CA GLU A 285 6.09 14.31 56.19
C GLU A 285 6.89 13.33 57.04
N LYS A 286 6.60 12.03 56.96
CA LYS A 286 7.39 10.99 57.61
C LYS A 286 8.84 11.00 57.11
N ASP A 287 9.04 11.02 55.79
CA ASP A 287 10.38 11.08 55.17
C ASP A 287 11.13 12.37 55.55
N ILE A 288 10.43 13.51 55.65
CA ILE A 288 11.00 14.78 56.11
C ILE A 288 11.41 14.68 57.58
N ASN A 289 10.61 14.05 58.43
CA ASN A 289 10.93 13.87 59.85
C ASN A 289 12.12 12.93 60.04
N GLU A 290 12.22 11.85 59.26
CA GLU A 290 13.40 10.98 59.21
C GLU A 290 14.64 11.76 58.74
N LEU A 291 14.52 12.58 57.70
CA LEU A 291 15.62 13.44 57.25
C LEU A 291 16.07 14.44 58.32
N ILE A 292 15.13 15.04 59.07
CA ILE A 292 15.46 15.93 60.19
C ILE A 292 16.16 15.17 61.32
N HIS A 293 15.79 13.91 61.55
CA HIS A 293 16.46 13.03 62.50
C HIS A 293 17.89 12.72 62.05
N ASP A 294 18.10 12.31 60.80
CA ASP A 294 19.42 12.05 60.21
C ASP A 294 20.32 13.30 60.28
N ILE A 295 19.77 14.50 60.00
CA ILE A 295 20.51 15.76 60.13
C ILE A 295 20.90 16.03 61.59
N LYS A 296 20.04 15.70 62.57
CA LYS A 296 20.37 15.83 64.00
C LYS A 296 21.44 14.84 64.43
N GLU A 297 21.39 13.60 63.94
CA GLU A 297 22.43 12.60 64.19
C GLU A 297 23.76 13.02 63.59
N VAL A 298 23.79 13.49 62.34
CA VAL A 298 24.99 14.04 61.70
C VAL A 298 25.53 15.24 62.48
N LYS A 299 24.65 16.13 62.97
CA LYS A 299 25.04 17.27 63.82
C LYS A 299 25.63 16.82 65.16
N GLN A 300 25.09 15.76 65.77
CA GLN A 300 25.66 15.16 66.98
C GLN A 300 26.99 14.46 66.71
N ALA A 301 27.13 13.78 65.57
CA ALA A 301 28.36 13.14 65.14
C ALA A 301 29.48 14.16 64.84
N ILE A 302 29.13 15.34 64.31
CA ILE A 302 30.05 16.48 64.17
C ILE A 302 30.49 17.02 65.54
N ASN A 303 29.63 16.95 66.56
CA ASN A 303 29.93 17.36 67.93
C ASN A 303 30.64 16.26 68.75
N ASN A 304 31.00 15.12 68.16
CA ASN A 304 31.71 14.06 68.89
C ASN A 304 33.11 14.52 69.33
N PRO A 305 33.58 14.11 70.53
CA PRO A 305 34.86 14.56 71.10
C PRO A 305 36.09 14.24 70.24
N ILE A 306 36.02 13.23 69.36
CA ILE A 306 37.13 12.82 68.47
C ILE A 306 37.50 13.92 67.44
N LEU A 307 36.57 14.81 67.11
CA LEU A 307 36.82 15.98 66.24
C LEU A 307 37.26 17.23 67.02
N LEU A 308 37.13 17.22 68.35
CA LEU A 308 37.49 18.32 69.26
C LEU A 308 38.78 18.04 70.04
N ASP A 309 39.35 16.84 69.92
CA ASP A 309 40.54 16.42 70.66
C ASP A 309 41.83 16.76 69.91
N VAL A 310 42.72 17.50 70.58
CA VAL A 310 43.94 18.08 70.01
C VAL A 310 45.02 17.00 69.72
N THR A 311 44.82 15.77 70.20
CA THR A 311 45.74 14.64 70.05
C THR A 311 45.35 13.59 68.99
N ALA A 312 44.23 13.77 68.29
CA ALA A 312 43.72 12.79 67.34
C ALA A 312 44.45 12.79 65.97
N GLU A 313 44.64 11.60 65.38
CA GLU A 313 45.36 11.41 64.11
C GLU A 313 44.71 12.17 62.94
N ARG A 314 45.51 13.04 62.29
CA ARG A 314 45.09 13.93 61.20
C ARG A 314 44.44 13.19 60.01
N GLU A 315 44.82 11.94 59.76
CA GLU A 315 44.29 11.13 58.67
C GLU A 315 42.93 10.50 59.00
N ALA A 316 42.72 10.07 60.25
CA ALA A 316 41.43 9.56 60.73
C ALA A 316 40.37 10.67 60.76
N ILE A 317 40.75 11.87 61.21
CA ILE A 317 39.88 13.07 61.19
C ILE A 317 39.49 13.45 59.76
N ARG A 318 40.44 13.38 58.80
CA ARG A 318 40.17 13.72 57.40
C ARG A 318 39.25 12.69 56.73
N SER A 319 39.40 11.42 57.06
CA SER A 319 38.51 10.35 56.58
C SER A 319 37.08 10.55 57.08
N GLU A 320 36.93 10.81 58.39
CA GLU A 320 35.61 11.00 59.01
C GLU A 320 34.93 12.31 58.54
N LEU A 321 35.68 13.41 58.37
CA LEU A 321 35.17 14.64 57.74
C LEU A 321 34.75 14.43 56.29
N SER A 322 35.49 13.61 55.53
CA SER A 322 35.13 13.30 54.13
C SER A 322 33.86 12.46 54.06
N ARG A 323 33.71 11.48 54.96
CA ARG A 323 32.48 10.68 55.11
C ARG A 323 31.29 11.54 55.50
N LEU A 324 31.44 12.41 56.50
CA LEU A 324 30.40 13.34 56.95
C LEU A 324 30.01 14.34 55.86
N LYS A 325 30.96 14.79 55.03
CA LYS A 325 30.68 15.65 53.88
C LYS A 325 29.81 14.94 52.84
N ILE A 326 30.13 13.69 52.48
CA ILE A 326 29.33 12.89 51.53
C ILE A 326 27.91 12.69 52.05
N ILE A 327 27.75 12.37 53.34
CA ILE A 327 26.43 12.19 53.96
C ILE A 327 25.67 13.53 53.99
N THR A 328 26.35 14.64 54.27
CA THR A 328 25.72 15.97 54.25
C THR A 328 25.27 16.36 52.85
N ASP A 329 26.07 16.08 51.81
CA ASP A 329 25.72 16.35 50.42
C ASP A 329 24.53 15.46 49.96
N ASP A 330 24.47 14.19 50.40
CA ASP A 330 23.33 13.29 50.14
C ASP A 330 22.04 13.77 50.82
N LEU A 331 22.12 14.13 52.11
CA LEU A 331 20.99 14.70 52.86
C LEU A 331 20.51 16.02 52.23
N GLN A 332 21.42 16.85 51.73
CA GLN A 332 21.09 18.09 51.04
C GLN A 332 20.36 17.81 49.71
N ASN A 333 20.78 16.80 48.94
CA ASN A 333 20.11 16.39 47.70
C ASN A 333 18.72 15.78 47.96
N ARG A 334 18.56 15.01 49.03
CA ARG A 334 17.24 14.51 49.46
C ARG A 334 16.33 15.67 49.90
N ALA A 335 16.87 16.65 50.63
CA ALA A 335 16.13 17.84 51.04
C ALA A 335 15.64 18.71 49.87
N THR A 336 16.47 18.89 48.83
CA THR A 336 16.07 19.63 47.62
C THR A 336 15.00 18.89 46.83
N THR A 337 15.11 17.56 46.74
CA THR A 337 14.12 16.69 46.08
C THR A 337 12.77 16.74 46.77
N TYR A 338 12.72 16.62 48.10
CA TYR A 338 11.47 16.75 48.87
C TYR A 338 10.88 18.17 48.79
N LYS A 339 11.71 19.22 48.74
CA LYS A 339 11.23 20.59 48.48
C LYS A 339 10.63 20.75 47.09
N MET A 340 11.19 20.11 46.07
CA MET A 340 10.63 20.11 44.71
C MET A 340 9.27 19.41 44.68
N TYR A 341 9.15 18.24 45.32
CA TYR A 341 7.87 17.54 45.44
C TYR A 341 6.83 18.37 46.19
N HIS A 342 7.19 18.96 47.34
CA HIS A 342 6.27 19.83 48.08
C HIS A 342 5.81 21.04 47.25
N ARG A 343 6.68 21.64 46.42
CA ARG A 343 6.27 22.75 45.52
C ARG A 343 5.38 22.29 44.37
N LYS A 344 5.72 21.18 43.71
CA LYS A 344 4.99 20.67 42.54
C LYS A 344 3.55 20.29 42.92
N PHE A 345 3.37 19.56 44.02
CA PHE A 345 2.04 19.08 44.44
C PHE A 345 1.21 20.16 45.15
N LYS A 346 1.82 21.09 45.88
CA LYS A 346 1.10 22.23 46.48
C LYS A 346 0.60 23.26 45.46
N VAL A 347 1.27 23.37 44.30
CA VAL A 347 0.78 24.16 43.17
C VAL A 347 -0.31 23.41 42.38
N SER A 348 -0.36 22.08 42.49
CA SER A 348 -1.37 21.23 41.84
C SER A 348 -2.75 21.29 42.52
N GLU A 349 -2.82 21.69 43.81
CA GLU A 349 -4.09 21.96 44.52
C GLU A 349 -4.73 23.31 44.16
N LEU A 350 -4.01 24.18 43.43
CA LEU A 350 -4.42 25.56 43.12
C LEU A 350 -4.89 25.77 41.66
N ILE A 351 -5.02 24.68 40.89
CA ILE A 351 -5.62 24.63 39.54
C ILE A 351 -6.68 23.54 39.56
#